data_AF-A0A2P5G1Z9-F1
#
_entry.id   AF-A0A2P5G1Z9-F1
#
_cell.length_a   1.000
_cell.length_b   1.000
_cell.length_c   1.000
_cell.angle_alpha   90.00
_cell.angle_beta   90.00
_cell.angle_gamma   90.00
#
_symmetry.space_group_name_H-M   'P 1'
#
loop_
_entity.id
_entity.type
_entity.pdbx_description
1 polymer ?
#
loop_
_entity_poly.entity_id
_entity_poly.type
_entity_poly.pdbx_seq_one_letter_code
_entity_poly.pdbx_strand_id
1 'polypeptide(L)'
;MAKALLLMALCLLPALATASRPVKDPLKVEGKVYCDTCRAGFETSATTYIAGAKVRIECRERKTMDLVYSKEATTDSSGTYKMLISEDHADEVCDALLVSSPQADCATASPGRDRARVILTSYNGIASSNRYVNAMGFTRNEALAGCADVLKLYQETEYAY
;
A
#
# COMPACT_ATOMS: atom_id res chain seq x y z
N MET A 1 19.51 13.58 -46.69
CA MET A 1 19.06 14.42 -45.55
C MET A 1 17.58 14.26 -45.26
N ALA A 2 16.65 14.64 -46.16
CA ALA A 2 15.20 14.55 -45.90
C ALA A 2 14.68 13.13 -45.59
N LYS A 3 15.14 12.11 -46.31
CA LYS A 3 14.75 10.70 -46.06
C LYS A 3 15.21 10.18 -44.69
N ALA A 4 16.41 10.58 -44.25
CA ALA A 4 16.96 10.20 -42.95
C ALA A 4 16.24 10.92 -41.80
N LEU A 5 15.88 12.20 -41.98
CA LEU A 5 15.06 12.96 -41.04
C LEU A 5 13.64 12.38 -40.93
N LEU A 6 13.04 11.94 -42.05
CA LEU A 6 11.73 11.30 -42.06
C LEU A 6 11.74 9.96 -41.32
N LEU A 7 12.79 9.14 -41.52
CA LEU A 7 12.99 7.89 -40.80
C LEU A 7 13.21 8.12 -39.31
N MET A 8 13.99 9.13 -38.93
CA MET A 8 14.21 9.47 -37.52
C MET A 8 12.91 9.95 -36.86
N ALA A 9 12.13 10.80 -37.54
CA ALA A 9 10.82 11.23 -37.06
C ALA A 9 9.85 10.04 -36.92
N LEU A 10 9.80 9.13 -37.89
CA LEU A 10 8.91 7.97 -37.87
C LEU A 10 9.27 6.98 -36.73
N CYS A 11 10.54 6.89 -36.36
CA CYS A 11 10.98 6.03 -35.24
C CYS A 11 10.86 6.69 -33.87
N LEU A 12 11.04 8.02 -33.77
CA LEU A 12 11.04 8.73 -32.49
C LEU A 12 9.65 9.23 -32.05
N LEU A 13 8.76 9.55 -32.99
CA LEU A 13 7.40 10.00 -32.68
C LEU A 13 6.57 8.95 -31.91
N PRO A 14 6.62 7.64 -32.23
CA PRO A 14 5.91 6.63 -31.46
C PRO A 14 6.47 6.48 -30.04
N ALA A 15 7.80 6.57 -29.87
CA ALA A 15 8.46 6.44 -28.57
C ALA A 15 8.12 7.60 -27.61
N LEU A 16 8.06 8.82 -28.15
CA LEU A 16 7.60 10.00 -27.39
C LEU A 16 6.11 9.90 -27.05
N ALA A 17 5.27 9.40 -27.96
CA ALA A 17 3.84 9.23 -27.73
C ALA A 17 3.50 8.13 -26.70
N THR A 18 4.37 7.13 -26.52
CA THR A 18 4.21 6.14 -25.45
C THR A 18 4.65 6.67 -24.09
N ALA A 19 5.70 7.50 -24.04
CA ALA A 19 6.21 8.06 -22.79
C ALA A 19 5.27 9.09 -22.15
N SER A 20 4.41 9.74 -22.95
CA SER A 20 3.52 10.82 -22.50
C SER A 20 2.05 10.42 -22.36
N ARG A 21 1.68 9.14 -22.49
CA ARG A 21 0.29 8.72 -22.29
C ARG A 21 0.03 8.54 -20.79
N PRO A 22 -0.89 9.31 -20.20
CA PRO A 22 -1.45 8.95 -18.89
C PRO A 22 -2.02 7.53 -19.00
N VAL A 23 -1.85 6.72 -17.96
CA VAL A 23 -2.57 5.43 -17.88
C VAL A 23 -4.05 5.74 -18.11
N LYS A 24 -4.64 5.13 -19.14
CA LYS A 24 -5.98 5.48 -19.63
C LYS A 24 -7.06 5.35 -18.55
N ASP A 25 -6.78 4.53 -17.53
CA ASP A 25 -7.54 4.41 -16.29
C ASP A 25 -6.58 4.37 -15.08
N PRO A 26 -6.67 5.31 -14.12
CA PRO A 26 -5.78 5.31 -12.95
C PRO A 26 -5.96 4.04 -12.11
N LEU A 27 -4.86 3.54 -11.53
CA LEU A 27 -4.91 2.47 -10.54
C LEU A 27 -5.57 2.97 -9.27
N LYS A 28 -6.48 2.17 -8.72
CA LYS A 28 -7.25 2.47 -7.52
C LYS A 28 -6.66 1.67 -6.36
N VAL A 29 -5.81 2.31 -5.58
CA VAL A 29 -5.20 1.69 -4.41
C VAL A 29 -6.14 1.82 -3.22
N GLU A 30 -6.39 0.71 -2.54
CA GLU A 30 -7.23 0.65 -1.35
C GLU A 30 -6.56 -0.22 -0.28
N GLY A 31 -6.54 0.25 0.95
CA GLY A 31 -6.02 -0.51 2.09
C GLY A 31 -6.62 -0.01 3.39
N LYS A 32 -6.31 -0.71 4.49
CA LYS A 32 -6.85 -0.38 5.82
C LYS A 32 -5.73 -0.18 6.83
N VAL A 33 -6.00 0.66 7.82
CA VAL A 33 -5.15 0.84 9.00
C VAL A 33 -5.92 0.40 10.23
N TYR A 34 -5.32 -0.47 11.02
CA TYR A 34 -5.92 -1.01 12.23
C TYR A 34 -5.08 -0.73 13.47
N CYS A 35 -5.76 -0.77 14.62
CA CYS A 35 -5.16 -0.82 15.94
C CYS A 35 -5.17 -2.27 16.41
N ASP A 36 -3.98 -2.84 16.58
CA ASP A 36 -3.74 -4.11 17.25
C ASP A 36 -3.94 -3.93 18.76
N THR A 37 -5.20 -4.08 19.16
CA THR A 37 -5.68 -3.93 20.54
C THR A 37 -5.15 -4.99 21.48
N CYS A 38 -4.73 -6.14 20.96
CA CYS A 38 -4.21 -7.26 21.74
C CYS A 38 -2.70 -7.43 21.64
N ARG A 39 -2.01 -6.55 20.91
CA ARG A 39 -0.57 -6.65 20.67
C ARG A 39 -0.16 -8.00 20.06
N ALA A 40 -1.03 -8.56 19.20
CA ALA A 40 -0.88 -9.86 18.56
C ALA A 40 0.04 -9.83 17.32
N GLY A 41 0.23 -8.67 16.69
CA GLY A 41 0.98 -8.52 15.43
C GLY A 41 0.18 -8.88 14.17
N PHE A 42 -1.12 -9.12 14.29
CA PHE A 42 -2.06 -9.40 13.20
C PHE A 42 -3.48 -9.01 13.60
N GLU A 43 -4.40 -8.97 12.62
CA GLU A 43 -5.81 -8.68 12.86
C GLU A 43 -6.50 -9.84 13.61
N THR A 44 -7.16 -9.50 14.72
CA THR A 44 -7.97 -10.41 15.54
C THR A 44 -9.42 -9.95 15.59
N SER A 45 -10.32 -10.75 16.18
CA SER A 45 -11.71 -10.33 16.44
C SER A 45 -11.83 -9.08 17.32
N ALA A 46 -10.80 -8.73 18.10
CA ALA A 46 -10.75 -7.53 18.93
C ALA A 46 -10.14 -6.30 18.23
N THR A 47 -9.68 -6.45 16.98
CA THR A 47 -9.06 -5.36 16.21
C THR A 47 -10.07 -4.25 15.94
N THR A 48 -9.60 -3.01 16.01
CA THR A 48 -10.38 -1.83 15.63
C THR A 48 -9.69 -1.11 14.48
N TYR A 49 -10.45 -0.47 13.60
CA TYR A 49 -9.90 0.30 12.48
C TYR A 49 -9.74 1.76 12.84
N ILE A 50 -8.65 2.38 12.37
CA ILE A 50 -8.26 3.74 12.78
C ILE A 50 -8.68 4.73 11.71
N ALA A 51 -9.69 5.56 12.03
CA ALA A 51 -10.03 6.73 11.23
C ALA A 51 -9.01 7.85 11.42
N GLY A 52 -8.66 8.58 10.36
CA GLY A 52 -7.72 9.70 10.42
C GLY A 52 -6.23 9.31 10.49
N ALA A 53 -5.89 8.02 10.33
CA ALA A 53 -4.50 7.59 10.19
C ALA A 53 -3.92 8.07 8.86
N LYS A 54 -2.66 8.51 8.88
CA LYS A 54 -1.93 8.91 7.67
C LYS A 54 -1.11 7.74 7.16
N VAL A 55 -1.17 7.53 5.86
CA VAL A 55 -0.37 6.56 5.12
C VAL A 55 0.32 7.24 3.95
N ARG A 56 1.39 6.62 3.48
CA ARG A 56 2.13 7.08 2.30
C ARG A 56 2.46 5.90 1.41
N ILE A 57 2.21 6.02 0.11
CA ILE A 57 2.84 5.14 -0.89
C ILE A 57 4.18 5.75 -1.24
N GLU A 58 5.23 4.94 -1.19
CA GLU A 58 6.55 5.26 -1.74
C GLU A 58 6.91 4.22 -2.81
N CYS A 59 7.37 4.67 -3.97
CA CYS A 59 8.03 3.80 -4.96
C CYS A 59 9.50 4.15 -5.05
N ARG A 60 10.33 3.10 -5.12
CA ARG A 60 11.77 3.20 -5.21
C ARG A 60 12.28 2.50 -6.45
N GLU A 61 13.26 3.09 -7.11
CA GLU A 61 13.95 2.41 -8.21
C GLU A 61 14.62 1.14 -7.67
N ARG A 62 14.46 0.04 -8.40
CA ARG A 62 14.74 -1.31 -7.89
C ARG A 62 16.19 -1.58 -7.54
N LYS A 63 17.15 -0.95 -8.22
CA LYS A 63 18.59 -1.21 -8.06
C LYS A 63 19.26 -0.26 -7.07
N THR A 64 18.90 1.01 -7.15
CA THR A 64 19.46 2.13 -6.39
C THR A 64 18.73 2.36 -5.08
N MET A 65 17.46 1.94 -4.99
CA MET A 65 16.54 2.23 -3.88
C MET A 65 16.20 3.71 -3.72
N ASP A 66 16.52 4.53 -4.72
CA ASP A 66 16.19 5.94 -4.75
C ASP A 66 14.68 6.14 -4.79
N LEU A 67 14.18 7.08 -3.99
CA LEU A 67 12.77 7.43 -3.96
C LEU A 67 12.41 8.17 -5.25
N VAL A 68 11.49 7.60 -6.04
CA VAL A 68 11.06 8.15 -7.33
C VAL A 68 9.61 8.63 -7.32
N TYR A 69 8.82 8.14 -6.36
CA TYR A 69 7.42 8.54 -6.19
C TYR A 69 7.01 8.52 -4.73
N SER A 70 6.17 9.49 -4.34
CA SER A 70 5.56 9.53 -3.01
C SER A 70 4.17 10.18 -3.05
N LYS A 71 3.18 9.54 -2.42
CA LYS A 71 1.83 10.09 -2.28
C LYS A 71 1.18 9.71 -0.96
N GLU A 72 0.58 10.68 -0.26
CA GLU A 72 -0.09 10.47 1.02
C GLU A 72 -1.60 10.32 0.88
N ALA A 73 -2.19 9.61 1.84
CA ALA A 73 -3.63 9.57 2.07
C ALA A 73 -3.95 9.48 3.56
N THR A 74 -5.20 9.81 3.88
CA THR A 74 -5.76 9.69 5.23
C THR A 74 -6.90 8.68 5.20
N THR A 75 -7.00 7.84 6.23
CA THR A 75 -8.10 6.88 6.34
C THR A 75 -9.43 7.56 6.68
N ASP A 76 -10.51 7.03 6.12
CA ASP A 76 -11.89 7.42 6.41
C ASP A 76 -12.39 6.83 7.74
N SER A 77 -13.67 7.02 8.05
CA SER A 77 -14.31 6.52 9.29
C SER A 77 -14.27 5.00 9.46
N SER A 78 -14.06 4.24 8.39
CA SER A 78 -13.91 2.78 8.44
C SER A 78 -12.45 2.32 8.60
N GLY A 79 -11.53 3.28 8.71
CA GLY A 79 -10.08 3.08 8.68
C GLY A 79 -9.54 2.67 7.31
N THR A 80 -10.29 2.96 6.24
CA THR A 80 -9.90 2.66 4.86
C THR A 80 -9.27 3.89 4.22
N TYR A 81 -8.14 3.74 3.53
CA TYR A 81 -7.57 4.78 2.68
C TYR A 81 -7.75 4.40 1.20
N LYS A 82 -7.94 5.41 0.35
CA LYS A 82 -8.06 5.23 -1.10
C LYS A 82 -7.20 6.25 -1.83
N MET A 83 -6.50 5.82 -2.88
CA MET A 83 -5.68 6.67 -3.72
C MET A 83 -5.86 6.32 -5.20
N LEU A 84 -5.88 7.36 -6.04
CA LEU A 84 -5.76 7.21 -7.49
C LEU A 84 -4.31 7.43 -7.89
N ILE A 85 -3.71 6.46 -8.58
CA ILE A 85 -2.34 6.53 -9.09
C ILE A 85 -2.44 6.54 -10.63
N SER A 86 -2.07 7.67 -11.23
CA SER A 86 -2.14 7.87 -12.68
C SER A 86 -0.87 7.49 -13.43
N GLU A 87 0.23 7.30 -12.69
CA GLU A 87 1.54 6.90 -13.19
C GLU A 87 1.66 5.38 -13.19
N ASP A 88 2.35 4.83 -14.20
CA ASP A 88 2.74 3.42 -14.22
C ASP A 88 4.17 3.32 -13.70
N HIS A 89 4.34 2.61 -12.58
CA HIS A 89 5.61 2.44 -11.87
C HIS A 89 6.35 1.15 -12.27
N ALA A 90 6.00 0.54 -13.41
CA ALA A 90 6.71 -0.57 -14.05
C ALA A 90 7.39 -1.58 -13.10
N ASP A 91 8.73 -1.55 -13.01
CA ASP A 91 9.57 -2.45 -12.20
C ASP A 91 10.05 -1.82 -10.87
N GLU A 92 9.54 -0.64 -10.51
CA GLU A 92 9.81 0.00 -9.23
C GLU A 92 9.22 -0.79 -8.06
N VAL A 93 9.84 -0.61 -6.90
CA VAL A 93 9.42 -1.23 -5.66
C VAL A 93 8.52 -0.27 -4.90
N CYS A 94 7.21 -0.50 -4.99
CA CYS A 94 6.20 0.32 -4.31
C CYS A 94 5.68 -0.34 -3.03
N ASP A 95 5.71 0.41 -1.93
CA ASP A 95 5.15 0.02 -0.64
C ASP A 95 4.22 1.13 -0.13
N ALA A 96 3.11 0.74 0.50
CA ALA A 96 2.39 1.60 1.43
C ALA A 96 3.08 1.54 2.79
N LEU A 97 3.15 2.67 3.49
CA LEU A 97 3.78 2.83 4.80
C LEU A 97 2.83 3.56 5.75
N LEU A 98 2.88 3.18 7.02
CA LEU A 98 2.26 3.96 8.10
C LEU A 98 3.07 5.23 8.38
N VAL A 99 2.39 6.38 8.45
CA VAL A 99 3.00 7.66 8.78
C VAL A 99 2.65 8.09 10.20
N SER A 100 1.36 8.09 10.54
CA SER A 100 0.91 8.49 11.89
C SER A 100 -0.48 7.97 12.22
N SER A 101 -0.74 7.75 13.50
CA SER A 101 -2.07 7.48 14.06
C SER A 101 -2.57 8.70 14.84
N PRO A 102 -3.86 9.07 14.76
CA PRO A 102 -4.47 10.06 15.64
C PRO A 102 -4.77 9.50 17.05
N GLN A 103 -4.69 8.19 17.26
CA GLN A 103 -4.91 7.56 18.57
C GLN A 103 -3.60 7.50 19.35
N ALA A 104 -3.47 8.31 20.41
CA ALA A 104 -2.23 8.42 21.19
C ALA A 104 -1.83 7.10 21.88
N ASP A 105 -2.80 6.26 22.22
CA ASP A 105 -2.58 4.94 22.81
C ASP A 105 -2.35 3.83 21.78
N CYS A 106 -2.39 4.14 20.49
CA CYS A 106 -2.20 3.20 19.38
C CYS A 106 -1.48 3.88 18.20
N ALA A 107 -0.26 4.36 18.46
CA ALA A 107 0.54 5.13 17.51
C ALA A 107 1.92 4.54 17.18
N THR A 108 2.30 3.43 17.81
CA THR A 108 3.55 2.72 17.49
C THR A 108 3.30 1.69 16.40
N ALA A 109 3.96 1.80 15.24
CA ALA A 109 3.75 0.83 14.16
C ALA A 109 4.14 -0.59 14.62
N SER A 110 3.27 -1.57 14.37
CA SER A 110 3.54 -2.96 14.76
C SER A 110 4.68 -3.52 13.91
N PRO A 111 5.68 -4.19 14.51
CA PRO A 111 6.77 -4.80 13.75
C PRO A 111 6.27 -5.70 12.62
N GLY A 112 6.73 -5.45 11.38
CA GLY A 112 6.31 -6.21 10.20
C GLY A 112 4.92 -5.88 9.66
N ARG A 113 4.24 -4.88 10.22
CA ARG A 113 2.96 -4.32 9.74
C ARG A 113 3.02 -2.81 9.53
N ASP A 114 4.22 -2.24 9.57
CA ASP A 114 4.50 -0.82 9.28
C ASP A 114 4.41 -0.51 7.78
N ARG A 115 4.49 -1.54 6.93
CA ARG A 115 4.44 -1.43 5.47
C ARG A 115 3.77 -2.62 4.81
N ALA A 116 3.30 -2.41 3.58
CA ALA A 116 2.76 -3.47 2.73
C ALA A 116 3.03 -3.17 1.23
N ARG A 117 3.44 -4.20 0.48
CA ARG A 117 3.74 -4.08 -0.95
C ARG A 117 2.46 -3.84 -1.77
N VAL A 118 2.56 -2.96 -2.76
CA VAL A 118 1.51 -2.73 -3.76
C VAL A 118 2.10 -2.72 -5.16
N ILE A 119 1.43 -3.36 -6.13
CA ILE A 119 1.89 -3.39 -7.53
C ILE A 119 1.26 -2.23 -8.28
N LEU A 120 2.06 -1.25 -8.70
CA LEU A 120 1.58 -0.05 -9.38
C LEU A 120 1.94 -0.03 -10.88
N THR A 121 1.69 -1.14 -11.56
CA THR A 121 1.77 -1.23 -13.02
C THR A 121 0.52 -1.92 -13.59
N SER A 122 0.18 -1.58 -14.82
CA SER A 122 -0.86 -2.25 -15.62
C SER A 122 -0.29 -3.38 -16.49
N TYR A 123 1.04 -3.46 -16.63
CA TYR A 123 1.74 -4.45 -17.47
C TYR A 123 2.06 -5.76 -16.72
N ASN A 124 1.11 -6.26 -15.93
CA ASN A 124 1.31 -7.40 -15.03
C ASN A 124 0.28 -8.53 -15.18
N GLY A 125 -0.59 -8.45 -16.19
CA GLY A 125 -1.65 -9.45 -16.44
C GLY A 125 -2.85 -9.37 -15.48
N ILE A 126 -2.91 -8.38 -14.57
CA ILE A 126 -4.07 -8.15 -13.70
C ILE A 126 -5.12 -7.35 -14.48
N ALA A 127 -6.31 -7.94 -14.69
CA ALA A 127 -7.38 -7.32 -15.49
C ALA A 127 -8.05 -6.10 -14.81
N SER A 128 -8.03 -6.02 -13.49
CA SER A 128 -8.62 -4.92 -12.72
C SER A 128 -7.63 -3.77 -12.52
N SER A 129 -8.10 -2.53 -12.41
CA SER A 129 -7.29 -1.39 -11.94
C SER A 129 -7.25 -1.26 -10.41
N ASN A 130 -8.02 -2.08 -9.68
CA ASN A 130 -7.98 -2.07 -8.22
C ASN A 130 -6.69 -2.73 -7.73
N ARG A 131 -6.10 -2.16 -6.70
CA ARG A 131 -4.89 -2.65 -6.02
C ARG A 131 -5.18 -2.64 -4.52
N TYR A 132 -5.41 -3.83 -3.96
CA TYR A 132 -5.65 -3.99 -2.53
C TYR A 132 -4.32 -4.16 -1.81
N VAL A 133 -4.12 -3.38 -0.76
CA VAL A 133 -2.95 -3.42 0.10
C VAL A 133 -3.33 -4.15 1.39
N ASN A 134 -2.45 -5.03 1.86
CA ASN A 134 -2.62 -5.67 3.16
C ASN A 134 -2.81 -4.61 4.25
N ALA A 135 -3.68 -4.92 5.22
CA ALA A 135 -3.93 -4.00 6.32
C ALA A 135 -2.64 -3.79 7.13
N MET A 136 -2.37 -2.53 7.47
CA MET A 136 -1.20 -2.13 8.25
C MET A 136 -1.63 -1.77 9.67
N GLY A 137 -0.79 -2.10 10.65
CA GLY A 137 -1.17 -2.09 12.06
C GLY A 137 -0.32 -1.13 12.88
N PHE A 138 -0.98 -0.32 13.71
CA PHE A 138 -0.36 0.25 14.90
C PHE A 138 -0.66 -0.66 16.09
N THR A 139 0.27 -0.79 17.02
CA THR A 139 0.11 -1.54 18.27
C THR A 139 -0.30 -0.61 19.41
N ARG A 140 -1.28 -1.07 20.19
CA ARG A 140 -1.72 -0.39 21.40
C ARG A 140 -0.64 -0.44 22.50
N ASN A 141 -0.54 0.61 23.31
CA ASN A 141 0.41 0.67 24.42
C ASN A 141 0.17 -0.44 25.46
N GLU A 142 -1.08 -0.80 25.71
CA GLU A 142 -1.45 -1.89 26.62
C GLU A 142 -2.54 -2.76 25.97
N ALA A 143 -2.46 -4.07 26.15
CA ALA A 143 -3.48 -4.98 25.64
C ALA A 143 -4.82 -4.76 26.35
N LEU A 144 -5.92 -4.82 25.61
CA LEU A 144 -7.26 -4.71 26.20
C LEU A 144 -7.61 -5.91 27.08
N ALA A 145 -8.53 -5.70 28.01
CA ALA A 145 -9.14 -6.80 28.76
C ALA A 145 -9.78 -7.82 27.81
N GLY A 146 -9.64 -9.11 28.11
CA GLY A 146 -10.14 -10.20 27.26
C GLY A 146 -9.21 -10.63 26.13
N CYS A 147 -8.10 -9.93 25.87
CA CYS A 147 -7.13 -10.33 24.85
C CYS A 147 -6.51 -11.71 25.12
N ALA A 148 -6.37 -12.11 26.39
CA ALA A 148 -5.92 -13.47 26.72
C ALA A 148 -6.87 -14.54 26.17
N ASP A 149 -8.19 -14.31 26.22
CA ASP A 149 -9.17 -15.26 25.69
C ASP A 149 -9.24 -15.23 24.17
N VAL A 150 -9.09 -14.04 23.56
CA VAL A 150 -8.96 -13.90 22.10
C VAL A 150 -7.77 -14.71 21.59
N LEU A 151 -6.61 -14.63 22.26
CA LEU A 151 -5.40 -15.31 21.83
C LEU A 151 -5.45 -16.83 22.01
N LYS A 152 -6.18 -17.35 23.00
CA LYS A 152 -6.39 -18.80 23.16
C LYS A 152 -7.02 -19.45 21.93
N LEU A 153 -7.95 -18.75 21.27
CA LEU A 153 -8.62 -19.23 20.06
C LEU A 153 -7.63 -19.55 18.92
N TYR A 154 -6.48 -18.87 18.88
CA TYR A 154 -5.45 -19.08 17.85
C TYR A 154 -4.43 -20.15 18.25
N GLN A 155 -4.32 -20.48 19.54
CA GLN A 155 -3.48 -21.57 20.02
C GLN A 155 -4.14 -22.93 19.77
N GLU A 156 -5.46 -23.02 19.93
CA GLU A 156 -6.21 -24.26 19.73
C GLU A 156 -6.23 -24.71 18.25
N THR A 157 -6.08 -23.79 17.30
CA THR A 157 -6.04 -24.10 15.87
C THR A 157 -4.72 -24.71 15.38
N GLU A 158 -3.60 -24.48 16.10
CA GLU A 158 -2.30 -25.05 15.71
C GLU A 158 -2.17 -26.55 16.06
N TYR A 159 -2.99 -27.06 16.97
CA TYR A 159 -2.95 -28.47 17.41
C TYR A 159 -4.07 -29.34 16.82
N ALA A 160 -4.87 -28.80 15.89
CA ALA A 160 -5.99 -29.50 15.26
C ALA A 160 -5.66 -30.14 13.89
N TYR A 161 -4.38 -30.21 13.52
CA TYR A 161 -3.88 -30.83 12.28
C TYR A 161 -2.84 -31.92 12.55
#